data_AF-A0A945B2K8-F1
#
_entry.id   AF-A0A945B2K8-F1
#
_cell.length_a   1.000
_cell.length_b   1.000
_cell.length_c   1.000
_cell.angle_alpha   90.00
_cell.angle_beta   90.00
_cell.angle_gamma   90.00
#
_symmetry.space_group_name_H-M   'P 1'
#
loop_
_entity.id
_entity.type
_entity.pdbx_description
1 polymer ?
#
loop_
_entity_poly.entity_id
_entity_poly.type
_entity_poly.pdbx_seq_one_letter_code
_entity_poly.pdbx_strand_id
1 'polypeptide(L)'
;MLNTAELYSGKTDLAAITPLDTIFAEYRSKKDSIEKIAEFVSGNSAVMSYFFDGARVSRNTGSYSASTFFEVKHAIASLDAEYWARVMSMTDVLESMPASKRNEWNKQIREHETPEFLRDTVHSTMNDLLVKRQQFFAERVDGIFRALSAEHLTNRPEGFMKRMIINRMMTYYQTVDHDTANYVHDLRSVIGTFMGREIPHSRSTDYAISYIYDSGDTGQWHSFDGGAWKIKLFKKGTAHIEIHSSMAYRLNQVLASMYPMAIPAKFKTQPKRFKEHEIKMDLLPFAVLDEIGHFRENGDDSITFYSTTTSKQTESVLRYIGGENTWGSNWTFGYPVKDILQDIIRTGSLLEKKTHQ
;
A
#
# COMPACT_ATOMS: atom_id res chain seq x y z
N MET A 1 19.45 -1.57 22.28
CA MET A 1 18.41 -2.45 21.72
C MET A 1 17.12 -1.68 21.80
N LEU A 2 16.55 -1.26 20.67
CA LEU A 2 15.21 -0.66 20.65
C LEU A 2 14.21 -1.79 20.91
N ASN A 3 13.42 -1.68 21.96
CA ASN A 3 12.42 -2.66 22.33
C ASN A 3 11.33 -2.65 21.25
N THR A 4 11.16 -3.77 20.54
CA THR A 4 10.15 -3.90 19.47
C THR A 4 8.73 -3.64 19.96
N ALA A 5 8.47 -3.76 21.26
CA ALA A 5 7.18 -3.44 21.88
C ALA A 5 6.85 -1.94 21.86
N GLU A 6 7.85 -1.05 21.94
CA GLU A 6 7.65 0.41 21.94
C GLU A 6 7.32 0.98 20.55
N LEU A 7 7.65 0.26 19.48
CA LEU A 7 7.36 0.66 18.09
C LEU A 7 5.89 0.46 17.70
N TYR A 8 5.14 -0.36 18.44
CA TYR A 8 3.74 -0.70 18.17
C TYR A 8 2.78 -0.33 19.32
N SER A 9 3.27 0.31 20.39
CA SER A 9 2.48 0.62 21.58
C SER A 9 1.48 1.78 21.41
N GLY A 10 1.33 2.29 20.19
CA GLY A 10 0.55 3.48 19.90
C GLY A 10 -0.34 3.32 18.68
N LYS A 11 -1.29 2.37 18.71
CA LYS A 11 -2.64 2.52 18.12
C LYS A 11 -3.49 1.24 18.31
N THR A 12 -4.56 1.49 19.08
CA THR A 12 -5.88 0.84 19.13
C THR A 12 -5.98 -0.62 19.57
N ASP A 13 -6.26 -0.80 20.87
CA ASP A 13 -6.99 -1.96 21.40
C ASP A 13 -8.43 -1.95 20.86
N LEU A 14 -8.93 -3.12 20.43
CA LEU A 14 -10.33 -3.33 20.03
C LEU A 14 -11.34 -2.85 21.08
N ALA A 15 -10.93 -2.81 22.36
CA ALA A 15 -11.77 -2.42 23.49
C ALA A 15 -12.15 -0.93 23.52
N ALA A 16 -11.45 -0.06 22.79
CA ALA A 16 -11.76 1.38 22.71
C ALA A 16 -12.75 1.75 21.58
N ILE A 17 -13.30 0.76 20.88
CA ILE A 17 -14.06 0.95 19.63
C ILE A 17 -15.57 0.76 19.89
N THR A 18 -16.26 1.86 20.23
CA THR A 18 -17.72 2.03 20.03
C THR A 18 -18.20 1.75 18.57
N PRO A 19 -17.36 1.73 17.51
CA PRO A 19 -17.77 1.42 16.12
C PRO A 19 -18.20 -0.01 15.71
N LEU A 20 -17.89 -1.10 16.43
CA LEU A 20 -18.18 -2.46 15.90
C LEU A 20 -19.66 -2.83 15.97
N ASP A 21 -20.37 -2.38 17.01
CA ASP A 21 -21.80 -2.68 17.18
C ASP A 21 -22.65 -2.08 16.05
N THR A 22 -22.30 -0.87 15.62
CA THR A 22 -22.91 -0.22 14.44
C THR A 22 -22.67 -1.03 13.18
N ILE A 23 -21.45 -1.52 12.97
CA ILE A 23 -21.09 -2.35 11.81
C ILE A 23 -21.90 -3.65 11.80
N PHE A 24 -22.04 -4.33 12.95
CA PHE A 24 -22.87 -5.54 13.05
C PHE A 24 -24.36 -5.25 12.85
N ALA A 25 -24.86 -4.10 13.28
CA ALA A 25 -26.24 -3.70 13.04
C ALA A 25 -26.50 -3.45 11.55
N GLU A 26 -25.62 -2.69 10.88
CA GLU A 26 -25.71 -2.44 9.44
C GLU A 26 -25.61 -3.74 8.63
N TYR A 27 -24.66 -4.61 8.97
CA TYR A 27 -24.49 -5.91 8.32
C TYR A 27 -25.79 -6.74 8.39
N ARG A 28 -26.37 -6.85 9.59
CA ARG A 28 -27.64 -7.59 9.79
C ARG A 28 -28.79 -6.99 8.98
N SER A 29 -28.89 -5.66 8.94
CA SER A 29 -29.92 -4.97 8.15
C SER A 29 -29.75 -5.23 6.66
N LYS A 30 -28.51 -5.23 6.14
CA LYS A 30 -28.25 -5.54 4.72
C LYS A 30 -28.52 -7.01 4.41
N LYS A 31 -28.12 -7.94 5.30
CA LYS A 31 -28.38 -9.38 5.16
C LYS A 31 -29.88 -9.68 5.08
N ASP A 32 -30.68 -9.13 6.01
CA ASP A 32 -32.15 -9.24 5.99
C ASP A 32 -32.76 -8.67 4.69
N SER A 33 -32.19 -7.56 4.19
CA SER A 33 -32.64 -6.97 2.93
C SER A 33 -32.32 -7.87 1.72
N ILE A 34 -31.16 -8.53 1.71
CA ILE A 34 -30.78 -9.50 0.67
C ILE A 34 -31.77 -10.67 0.65
N GLU A 35 -32.09 -11.22 1.82
CA GLU A 35 -33.03 -12.34 1.95
C GLU A 35 -34.43 -11.96 1.47
N LYS A 36 -34.94 -10.77 1.85
CA LYS A 36 -36.23 -10.25 1.38
C LYS A 36 -36.28 -10.05 -0.14
N ILE A 37 -35.21 -9.53 -0.74
CA ILE A 37 -35.12 -9.37 -2.19
C ILE A 37 -35.14 -10.73 -2.88
N ALA A 38 -34.37 -11.71 -2.38
CA ALA A 38 -34.34 -13.04 -2.95
C ALA A 38 -35.71 -13.75 -2.87
N GLU A 39 -36.41 -13.62 -1.74
CA GLU A 39 -37.76 -14.16 -1.56
C GLU A 39 -38.75 -13.51 -2.53
N PHE A 40 -38.74 -12.16 -2.62
CA PHE A 40 -39.58 -11.42 -3.56
C PHE A 40 -39.35 -11.86 -5.01
N VAL A 41 -38.09 -12.00 -5.42
CA VAL A 41 -37.73 -12.44 -6.77
C VAL A 41 -38.16 -13.88 -7.03
N SER A 42 -37.95 -14.78 -6.06
CA SER A 42 -38.36 -16.18 -6.17
C SER A 42 -39.86 -16.29 -6.42
N GLY A 43 -40.67 -15.54 -5.65
CA GLY A 43 -42.13 -15.48 -5.82
C GLY A 43 -42.60 -14.87 -7.14
N ASN A 44 -41.73 -14.11 -7.84
CA ASN A 44 -42.05 -13.39 -9.07
C ASN A 44 -41.13 -13.75 -10.25
N SER A 45 -40.53 -14.95 -10.21
CA SER A 45 -39.47 -15.37 -11.14
C SER A 45 -39.88 -15.28 -12.62
N ALA A 46 -41.12 -15.62 -12.95
CA ALA A 46 -41.67 -15.54 -14.30
C ALA A 46 -41.83 -14.10 -14.84
N VAL A 47 -42.07 -13.13 -13.96
CA VAL A 47 -42.12 -11.71 -14.37
C VAL A 47 -40.70 -11.15 -14.44
N MET A 48 -39.85 -11.55 -13.50
CA MET A 48 -38.45 -11.12 -13.46
C MET A 48 -37.68 -11.55 -14.73
N SER A 49 -38.03 -12.67 -15.37
CA SER A 49 -37.37 -13.11 -16.61
C SER A 49 -37.46 -12.09 -17.74
N TYR A 50 -38.55 -11.32 -17.85
CA TYR A 50 -38.65 -10.27 -18.87
C TYR A 50 -37.59 -9.16 -18.71
N PHE A 51 -37.19 -8.85 -17.47
CA PHE A 51 -36.11 -7.89 -17.23
C PHE A 51 -34.76 -8.45 -17.69
N PHE A 52 -34.49 -9.74 -17.44
CA PHE A 52 -33.27 -10.40 -17.91
C PHE A 52 -33.22 -10.52 -19.43
N ASP A 53 -34.33 -10.89 -20.07
CA ASP A 53 -34.43 -10.92 -21.53
C ASP A 53 -34.20 -9.54 -22.15
N GLY A 54 -34.79 -8.50 -21.56
CA GLY A 54 -34.56 -7.11 -21.96
C GLY A 54 -33.11 -6.68 -21.80
N ALA A 55 -32.47 -7.04 -20.69
CA ALA A 55 -31.06 -6.75 -20.42
C ALA A 55 -30.12 -7.51 -21.39
N ARG A 56 -30.47 -8.73 -21.78
CA ARG A 56 -29.72 -9.51 -22.77
C ARG A 56 -29.65 -8.77 -24.10
N VAL A 57 -30.79 -8.29 -24.60
CA VAL A 57 -30.87 -7.57 -25.88
C VAL A 57 -30.23 -6.18 -25.81
N SER A 58 -30.53 -5.42 -24.76
CA SER A 58 -30.11 -4.01 -24.66
C SER A 58 -28.65 -3.80 -24.23
N ARG A 59 -28.09 -4.72 -23.47
CA ARG A 59 -26.73 -4.60 -22.88
C ARG A 59 -25.79 -5.73 -23.27
N ASN A 60 -26.22 -6.64 -24.16
CA ASN A 60 -25.46 -7.83 -24.55
C ASN A 60 -24.98 -8.65 -23.34
N THR A 61 -25.85 -8.78 -22.33
CA THR A 61 -25.56 -9.58 -21.13
C THR A 61 -25.79 -11.07 -21.40
N GLY A 62 -25.18 -11.93 -20.59
CA GLY A 62 -25.39 -13.39 -20.68
C GLY A 62 -26.83 -13.82 -20.38
N SER A 63 -27.12 -15.11 -20.60
CA SER A 63 -28.41 -15.70 -20.24
C SER A 63 -28.42 -16.03 -18.75
N TYR A 64 -29.26 -15.34 -17.97
CA TYR A 64 -29.42 -15.53 -16.53
C TYR A 64 -30.86 -15.92 -16.20
N SER A 65 -31.04 -16.73 -15.15
CA SER A 65 -32.36 -16.91 -14.54
C SER A 65 -32.46 -16.10 -13.25
N ALA A 66 -33.68 -15.73 -12.88
CA ALA A 66 -33.94 -15.06 -11.61
C ALA A 66 -33.47 -15.89 -10.40
N SER A 67 -33.61 -17.21 -10.47
CA SER A 67 -33.20 -18.11 -9.40
C SER A 67 -31.69 -18.21 -9.23
N THR A 68 -30.91 -18.24 -10.33
CA THR A 68 -29.44 -18.32 -10.24
C THR A 68 -28.81 -16.95 -10.00
N PHE A 69 -29.44 -15.88 -10.48
CA PHE A 69 -28.88 -14.53 -10.37
C PHE A 69 -29.05 -13.94 -8.97
N PHE A 70 -30.12 -14.30 -8.27
CA PHE A 70 -30.42 -13.83 -6.91
C PHE A 70 -30.14 -14.89 -5.84
N GLU A 71 -29.14 -15.75 -6.06
CA GLU A 71 -28.72 -16.73 -5.06
C GLU A 71 -28.16 -16.05 -3.80
N VAL A 72 -28.89 -16.24 -2.69
CA VAL A 72 -28.58 -15.64 -1.38
C VAL A 72 -27.13 -15.93 -0.94
N LYS A 73 -26.63 -17.14 -1.20
CA LYS A 73 -25.26 -17.55 -0.85
C LYS A 73 -24.20 -16.59 -1.42
N HIS A 74 -24.29 -16.25 -2.70
CA HIS A 74 -23.30 -15.40 -3.36
C HIS A 74 -23.44 -13.93 -2.95
N ALA A 75 -24.67 -13.48 -2.72
CA ALA A 75 -24.93 -12.14 -2.20
C ALA A 75 -24.40 -11.96 -0.76
N ILE A 76 -24.59 -12.95 0.12
CA ILE A 76 -24.02 -12.94 1.47
C ILE A 76 -22.49 -13.00 1.42
N ALA A 77 -21.88 -13.82 0.56
CA ALA A 77 -20.43 -13.88 0.44
C ALA A 77 -19.81 -12.53 0.01
N SER A 78 -20.50 -11.80 -0.89
CA SER A 78 -20.09 -10.44 -1.26
C SER A 78 -20.25 -9.45 -0.11
N LEU A 79 -21.34 -9.56 0.66
CA LEU A 79 -21.57 -8.75 1.87
C LEU A 79 -20.51 -9.02 2.94
N ASP A 80 -20.17 -10.29 3.19
CA ASP A 80 -19.12 -10.70 4.12
C ASP A 80 -17.79 -10.07 3.74
N ALA A 81 -17.41 -10.14 2.47
CA ALA A 81 -16.17 -9.56 1.96
C ALA A 81 -16.11 -8.03 2.15
N GLU A 82 -17.20 -7.30 1.87
CA GLU A 82 -17.29 -5.85 2.11
C GLU A 82 -17.04 -5.51 3.59
N TYR A 83 -17.71 -6.24 4.49
CA TYR A 83 -17.66 -5.95 5.92
C TYR A 83 -16.34 -6.39 6.57
N TRP A 84 -15.73 -7.48 6.11
CA TRP A 84 -14.36 -7.83 6.48
C TRP A 84 -13.35 -6.77 6.05
N ALA A 85 -13.45 -6.26 4.82
CA ALA A 85 -12.60 -5.17 4.34
C ALA A 85 -12.72 -3.93 5.23
N ARG A 86 -13.94 -3.59 5.64
CA ARG A 86 -14.22 -2.45 6.53
C ARG A 86 -13.68 -2.63 7.94
N VAL A 87 -13.86 -3.80 8.56
CA VAL A 87 -13.33 -4.05 9.92
C VAL A 87 -11.80 -4.03 9.92
N MET A 88 -11.18 -4.62 8.90
CA MET A 88 -9.72 -4.64 8.79
C MET A 88 -9.14 -3.23 8.65
N SER A 89 -9.77 -2.35 7.86
CA SER A 89 -9.32 -0.97 7.65
C SER A 89 -9.52 -0.04 8.86
N MET A 90 -10.27 -0.46 9.87
CA MET A 90 -10.36 0.26 11.15
C MET A 90 -9.14 0.03 12.05
N THR A 91 -8.29 -0.92 11.69
CA THR A 91 -7.06 -1.26 12.41
C THR A 91 -5.87 -1.06 11.49
N ASP A 92 -4.68 -1.03 12.06
CA ASP A 92 -3.39 -1.03 11.35
C ASP A 92 -2.90 -2.46 11.02
N VAL A 93 -3.77 -3.47 11.14
CA VAL A 93 -3.38 -4.88 10.96
C VAL A 93 -2.89 -5.15 9.55
N LEU A 94 -3.59 -4.64 8.53
CA LEU A 94 -3.19 -4.81 7.13
C LEU A 94 -1.84 -4.16 6.86
N GLU A 95 -1.63 -2.98 7.41
CA GLU A 95 -0.40 -2.20 7.32
C GLU A 95 0.74 -2.87 8.06
N SER A 96 0.47 -3.76 9.03
CA SER A 96 1.49 -4.54 9.74
C SER A 96 1.82 -5.87 9.07
N MET A 97 0.88 -6.42 8.28
CA MET A 97 0.92 -7.78 7.75
C MET A 97 1.94 -7.96 6.60
N PRO A 98 2.62 -9.12 6.45
CA PRO A 98 3.46 -9.41 5.30
C PRO A 98 2.72 -9.38 3.99
N ALA A 99 3.37 -8.92 2.92
CA ALA A 99 2.82 -8.84 1.57
C ALA A 99 2.14 -10.15 1.14
N SER A 100 2.73 -11.31 1.41
CA SER A 100 2.12 -12.60 1.08
C SER A 100 0.76 -12.80 1.76
N LYS A 101 0.67 -12.59 3.07
CA LYS A 101 -0.59 -12.72 3.84
C LYS A 101 -1.59 -11.63 3.47
N ARG A 102 -1.14 -10.39 3.24
CA ARG A 102 -1.99 -9.28 2.81
C ARG A 102 -2.55 -9.50 1.40
N ASN A 103 -1.74 -10.02 0.48
CA ASN A 103 -2.17 -10.38 -0.87
C ASN A 103 -3.20 -11.51 -0.83
N GLU A 104 -2.96 -12.53 -0.02
CA GLU A 104 -3.91 -13.63 0.19
C GLU A 104 -5.24 -13.11 0.77
N TRP A 105 -5.18 -12.23 1.77
CA TRP A 105 -6.37 -11.61 2.35
C TRP A 105 -7.14 -10.76 1.33
N ASN A 106 -6.45 -9.92 0.57
CA ASN A 106 -7.06 -9.12 -0.50
C ASN A 106 -7.67 -9.99 -1.59
N LYS A 107 -7.04 -11.13 -1.88
CA LYS A 107 -7.58 -12.14 -2.80
C LYS A 107 -8.88 -12.74 -2.26
N GLN A 108 -8.91 -13.16 -0.99
CA GLN A 108 -10.12 -13.69 -0.35
C GLN A 108 -11.28 -12.68 -0.38
N ILE A 109 -11.00 -11.39 -0.12
CA ILE A 109 -12.01 -10.33 -0.27
C ILE A 109 -12.51 -10.23 -1.71
N ARG A 110 -11.59 -10.15 -2.68
CA ARG A 110 -11.94 -9.99 -4.11
C ARG A 110 -12.73 -11.17 -4.66
N GLU A 111 -12.42 -12.38 -4.20
CA GLU A 111 -13.01 -13.63 -4.68
C GLU A 111 -14.25 -14.03 -3.85
N HIS A 112 -14.64 -13.22 -2.87
CA HIS A 112 -15.75 -13.50 -1.93
C HIS A 112 -15.57 -14.84 -1.19
N GLU A 113 -14.33 -15.16 -0.82
CA GLU A 113 -13.95 -16.39 -0.10
C GLU A 113 -13.63 -16.11 1.39
N THR A 114 -14.08 -14.98 1.92
CA THR A 114 -13.89 -14.63 3.33
C THR A 114 -14.72 -15.54 4.25
N PRO A 115 -14.30 -15.75 5.51
CA PRO A 115 -15.12 -16.43 6.51
C PRO A 115 -16.48 -15.74 6.73
N GLU A 116 -17.46 -16.47 7.26
CA GLU A 116 -18.76 -15.87 7.60
C GLU A 116 -18.59 -14.70 8.59
N PHE A 117 -19.22 -13.56 8.30
CA PHE A 117 -19.10 -12.35 9.10
C PHE A 117 -20.00 -12.40 10.36
N LEU A 118 -19.63 -13.27 11.30
CA LEU A 118 -20.26 -13.40 12.62
C LEU A 118 -19.47 -12.63 13.68
N ARG A 119 -20.16 -12.12 14.72
CA ARG A 119 -19.53 -11.37 15.82
C ARG A 119 -18.34 -12.12 16.42
N ASP A 120 -18.53 -13.39 16.79
CA ASP A 120 -17.49 -14.18 17.44
C ASP A 120 -16.32 -14.48 16.48
N THR A 121 -16.61 -14.79 15.22
CA THR A 121 -15.59 -14.99 14.17
C THR A 121 -14.76 -13.74 13.95
N VAL A 122 -15.41 -12.57 13.88
CA VAL A 122 -14.74 -11.28 13.71
C VAL A 122 -13.85 -10.97 14.91
N HIS A 123 -14.36 -11.06 16.13
CA HIS A 123 -13.56 -10.79 17.32
C HIS A 123 -12.38 -11.75 17.46
N SER A 124 -12.59 -13.05 17.26
CA SER A 124 -11.52 -14.06 17.34
C SER A 124 -10.45 -13.79 16.30
N THR A 125 -10.84 -13.59 15.04
CA THR A 125 -9.88 -13.36 13.95
C THR A 125 -9.10 -12.06 14.15
N MET A 126 -9.78 -10.96 14.52
CA MET A 126 -9.12 -9.68 14.74
C MET A 126 -8.15 -9.76 15.92
N ASN A 127 -8.53 -10.39 17.03
CA ASN A 127 -7.61 -10.60 18.16
C ASN A 127 -6.37 -11.40 17.73
N ASP A 128 -6.55 -12.51 17.01
CA ASP A 128 -5.44 -13.34 16.53
C ASP A 128 -4.48 -12.57 15.64
N LEU A 129 -5.00 -11.70 14.77
CA LEU A 129 -4.20 -10.87 13.88
C LEU A 129 -3.43 -9.79 14.65
N LEU A 130 -4.08 -9.14 15.63
CA LEU A 130 -3.48 -8.10 16.45
C LEU A 130 -2.35 -8.66 17.33
N VAL A 131 -2.55 -9.83 17.93
CA VAL A 131 -1.51 -10.50 18.74
C VAL A 131 -0.29 -10.88 17.90
N LYS A 132 -0.48 -11.19 16.61
CA LYS A 132 0.60 -11.54 15.68
C LYS A 132 1.30 -10.32 15.05
N ARG A 133 0.91 -9.08 15.37
CA ARG A 133 1.47 -7.85 14.77
C ARG A 133 3.01 -7.79 14.84
N GLN A 134 3.59 -8.19 15.97
CA GLN A 134 5.05 -8.22 16.11
C GLN A 134 5.70 -9.31 15.24
N GLN A 135 5.08 -10.49 15.15
CA GLN A 135 5.54 -11.58 14.28
C GLN A 135 5.47 -11.15 12.81
N PHE A 136 4.42 -10.44 12.42
CA PHE A 136 4.23 -9.93 11.06
C PHE A 136 5.37 -9.01 10.61
N PHE A 137 5.95 -8.21 11.51
CA PHE A 137 7.11 -7.39 11.17
C PHE A 137 8.32 -8.24 10.76
N ALA A 138 8.60 -9.33 11.47
CA ALA A 138 9.71 -10.22 11.14
C ALA A 138 9.44 -11.00 9.84
N GLU A 139 8.22 -11.51 9.69
CA GLU A 139 7.77 -12.19 8.47
C GLU A 139 7.76 -11.25 7.25
N ARG A 140 7.50 -9.95 7.43
CA ARG A 140 7.65 -8.93 6.39
C ARG A 140 9.08 -8.85 5.89
N VAL A 141 10.03 -8.73 6.81
CA VAL A 141 11.46 -8.69 6.47
C VAL A 141 11.88 -9.97 5.76
N ASP A 142 11.41 -11.15 6.20
CA ASP A 142 11.65 -12.42 5.52
C ASP A 142 11.03 -12.44 4.11
N GLY A 143 9.78 -11.98 3.96
CA GLY A 143 9.09 -11.90 2.68
C GLY A 143 9.80 -10.99 1.68
N ILE A 144 10.23 -9.80 2.13
CA ILE A 144 11.05 -8.88 1.33
C ILE A 144 12.36 -9.57 0.92
N PHE A 145 13.04 -10.24 1.86
CA PHE A 145 14.31 -10.92 1.59
C PHE A 145 14.12 -12.01 0.52
N ARG A 146 13.10 -12.85 0.65
CA ARG A 146 12.79 -13.91 -0.32
C ARG A 146 12.46 -13.35 -1.70
N ALA A 147 11.61 -12.32 -1.77
CA ALA A 147 11.27 -11.66 -3.04
C ALA A 147 12.50 -11.04 -3.71
N LEU A 148 13.40 -10.47 -2.91
CA LEU A 148 14.67 -9.91 -3.39
C LEU A 148 15.77 -10.95 -3.59
N SER A 149 15.60 -12.21 -3.17
CA SER A 149 16.64 -13.24 -3.18
C SER A 149 16.35 -14.42 -4.12
N ALA A 150 15.16 -14.49 -4.71
CA ALA A 150 14.65 -15.73 -5.29
C ALA A 150 15.44 -16.28 -6.50
N GLU A 151 16.03 -15.42 -7.36
CA GLU A 151 16.46 -15.89 -8.70
C GLU A 151 17.80 -15.36 -9.23
N HIS A 152 18.40 -14.31 -8.64
CA HIS A 152 19.63 -13.73 -9.19
C HIS A 152 20.89 -14.18 -8.45
N LEU A 153 21.92 -14.57 -9.19
CA LEU A 153 23.25 -14.92 -8.67
C LEU A 153 23.88 -13.81 -7.79
N THR A 154 23.50 -12.56 -8.06
CA THR A 154 23.92 -11.37 -7.31
C THR A 154 23.26 -11.30 -5.93
N ASN A 155 22.14 -11.97 -5.73
CA ASN A 155 21.47 -12.10 -4.44
C ASN A 155 22.07 -13.31 -3.71
N ARG A 156 22.73 -13.07 -2.59
CA ARG A 156 23.32 -14.11 -1.74
C ARG A 156 22.34 -14.42 -0.62
N PRO A 157 22.20 -15.70 -0.22
CA PRO A 157 21.29 -16.11 0.85
C PRO A 157 21.73 -15.64 2.25
N GLU A 158 22.83 -14.90 2.35
CA GLU A 158 23.47 -14.51 3.61
C GLU A 158 22.86 -13.25 4.27
N GLY A 159 21.83 -12.63 3.65
CA GLY A 159 21.10 -11.47 4.17
C GLY A 159 21.02 -10.30 3.20
N PHE A 160 20.39 -9.21 3.64
CA PHE A 160 20.26 -7.96 2.90
C PHE A 160 21.64 -7.37 2.60
N MET A 161 21.94 -7.21 1.31
CA MET A 161 23.18 -6.62 0.83
C MET A 161 22.94 -5.22 0.25
N LYS A 162 24.04 -4.56 -0.12
CA LYS A 162 24.00 -3.23 -0.74
C LYS A 162 23.12 -3.18 -1.97
N ARG A 163 23.17 -4.19 -2.85
CA ARG A 163 22.39 -4.26 -4.09
C ARG A 163 21.66 -5.60 -4.17
N MET A 164 20.38 -5.55 -4.49
CA MET A 164 19.54 -6.72 -4.75
C MET A 164 18.69 -6.49 -5.99
N ILE A 165 18.14 -7.57 -6.54
CA ILE A 165 17.35 -7.53 -7.77
C ILE A 165 16.00 -8.20 -7.52
N ILE A 166 14.93 -7.52 -7.94
CA ILE A 166 13.57 -8.05 -7.99
C ILE A 166 13.13 -8.21 -9.44
N ASN A 167 12.50 -9.35 -9.74
CA ASN A 167 11.93 -9.65 -11.05
C ASN A 167 10.46 -9.22 -11.10
N ARG A 168 9.94 -9.08 -12.33
CA ARG A 168 8.51 -8.84 -12.59
C ARG A 168 7.95 -7.65 -11.81
N MET A 169 8.71 -6.55 -11.77
CA MET A 169 8.25 -5.25 -11.26
C MET A 169 7.27 -4.59 -12.24
N MET A 170 7.45 -4.85 -13.54
CA MET A 170 6.50 -4.47 -14.59
C MET A 170 5.88 -5.72 -15.22
N THR A 171 4.60 -5.63 -15.57
CA THR A 171 3.86 -6.66 -16.32
C THR A 171 4.20 -6.61 -17.81
N TYR A 172 3.73 -7.61 -18.56
CA TYR A 172 3.81 -7.61 -20.03
C TYR A 172 3.10 -6.41 -20.67
N TYR A 173 2.07 -5.87 -20.02
CA TYR A 173 1.33 -4.69 -20.46
C TYR A 173 2.01 -3.37 -20.08
N GLN A 174 3.26 -3.42 -19.59
CA GLN A 174 4.03 -2.26 -19.19
C GLN A 174 3.41 -1.46 -18.03
N THR A 175 2.58 -2.12 -17.22
CA THR A 175 2.05 -1.59 -15.96
C THR A 175 2.82 -2.17 -14.79
N VAL A 176 2.77 -1.53 -13.62
CA VAL A 176 3.37 -2.10 -12.41
C VAL A 176 2.67 -3.41 -12.04
N ASP A 177 3.46 -4.43 -11.69
CA ASP A 177 2.94 -5.66 -11.09
C ASP A 177 2.66 -5.39 -9.61
N HIS A 178 1.38 -5.26 -9.26
CA HIS A 178 0.97 -4.88 -7.91
C HIS A 178 1.38 -5.90 -6.84
N ASP A 179 1.47 -7.19 -7.16
CA ASP A 179 1.92 -8.22 -6.22
C ASP A 179 3.41 -8.04 -5.88
N THR A 180 4.24 -7.79 -6.89
CA THR A 180 5.67 -7.48 -6.72
C THR A 180 5.84 -6.13 -6.01
N ALA A 181 5.05 -5.12 -6.38
CA ALA A 181 5.07 -3.80 -5.76
C ALA A 181 4.77 -3.84 -4.26
N ASN A 182 3.93 -4.79 -3.81
CA ASN A 182 3.64 -4.98 -2.39
C ASN A 182 4.89 -5.35 -1.56
N TYR A 183 5.87 -6.06 -2.13
CA TYR A 183 7.15 -6.33 -1.44
C TYR A 183 8.05 -5.09 -1.38
N VAL A 184 8.04 -4.26 -2.44
CA VAL A 184 8.77 -2.98 -2.43
C VAL A 184 8.13 -2.00 -1.44
N HIS A 185 6.80 -2.00 -1.36
CA HIS A 185 6.06 -1.24 -0.38
C HIS A 185 6.32 -1.72 1.06
N ASP A 186 6.39 -3.02 1.30
CA ASP A 186 6.80 -3.57 2.59
C ASP A 186 8.23 -3.12 2.95
N LEU A 187 9.17 -3.12 1.99
CA LEU A 187 10.52 -2.59 2.20
C LEU A 187 10.48 -1.11 2.61
N ARG A 188 9.72 -0.29 1.89
CA ARG A 188 9.52 1.14 2.19
C ARG A 188 8.96 1.33 3.61
N SER A 189 7.96 0.53 3.97
CA SER A 189 7.29 0.57 5.26
C SER A 189 8.22 0.19 6.41
N VAL A 190 8.97 -0.91 6.29
CA VAL A 190 9.93 -1.36 7.31
C VAL A 190 11.07 -0.34 7.50
N ILE A 191 11.58 0.22 6.40
CA ILE A 191 12.58 1.31 6.47
C ILE A 191 11.98 2.53 7.19
N GLY A 192 10.75 2.92 6.85
CA GLY A 192 10.00 3.97 7.54
C GLY A 192 9.92 3.74 9.05
N THR A 193 9.58 2.52 9.47
CA THR A 193 9.55 2.14 10.90
C THR A 193 10.92 2.32 11.56
N PHE A 194 12.02 1.91 10.91
CA PHE A 194 13.36 2.12 11.47
C PHE A 194 13.78 3.59 11.57
N MET A 195 13.21 4.43 10.72
CA MET A 195 13.38 5.89 10.73
C MET A 195 12.41 6.59 11.70
N GLY A 196 11.51 5.87 12.36
CA GLY A 196 10.50 6.44 13.25
C GLY A 196 9.37 7.17 12.52
N ARG A 197 9.12 6.81 11.25
CA ARG A 197 8.06 7.38 10.41
C ARG A 197 6.80 6.53 10.44
N GLU A 198 5.69 7.15 10.07
CA GLU A 198 4.43 6.45 9.81
C GLU A 198 4.54 5.52 8.58
N ILE A 199 3.56 4.62 8.42
CA ILE A 199 3.54 3.68 7.28
C ILE A 199 2.89 4.39 6.08
N PRO A 200 3.53 4.41 4.90
CA PRO A 200 2.94 5.02 3.71
C PRO A 200 1.70 4.28 3.27
N HIS A 201 0.79 4.94 2.55
CA HIS A 201 -0.24 4.22 1.81
C HIS A 201 0.38 3.38 0.69
N SER A 202 -0.12 2.17 0.43
CA SER A 202 0.47 1.24 -0.56
C SER A 202 0.56 1.84 -1.97
N ARG A 203 -0.50 2.53 -2.41
CA ARG A 203 -0.56 3.25 -3.70
C ARG A 203 0.54 4.30 -3.86
N SER A 204 1.03 4.92 -2.77
CA SER A 204 2.11 5.91 -2.85
C SER A 204 3.39 5.30 -3.41
N THR A 205 3.66 4.03 -3.08
CA THR A 205 4.83 3.32 -3.62
C THR A 205 4.60 2.91 -5.08
N ASP A 206 3.41 2.42 -5.39
CA ASP A 206 2.99 1.99 -6.73
C ASP A 206 3.04 3.14 -7.75
N TYR A 207 2.50 4.31 -7.38
CA TYR A 207 2.52 5.51 -8.24
C TYR A 207 3.93 6.04 -8.44
N ALA A 208 4.76 6.09 -7.39
CA ALA A 208 6.15 6.53 -7.53
C ALA A 208 6.96 5.60 -8.46
N ILE A 209 6.68 4.29 -8.47
CA ILE A 209 7.31 3.33 -9.37
C ILE A 209 6.76 3.46 -10.80
N SER A 210 5.44 3.57 -10.95
CA SER A 210 4.78 3.79 -12.25
C SER A 210 5.32 5.06 -12.91
N TYR A 211 5.46 6.14 -12.15
CA TYR A 211 5.98 7.41 -12.65
C TYR A 211 7.36 7.29 -13.28
N ILE A 212 8.29 6.55 -12.64
CA ILE A 212 9.65 6.31 -13.18
C ILE A 212 9.59 5.63 -14.55
N TYR A 213 8.60 4.75 -14.75
CA TYR A 213 8.42 4.08 -16.03
C TYR A 213 7.79 5.01 -17.07
N ASP A 214 6.69 5.68 -16.69
CA ASP A 214 5.89 6.55 -17.56
C ASP A 214 6.66 7.79 -18.02
N SER A 215 7.56 8.33 -17.17
CA SER A 215 8.45 9.45 -17.52
C SER A 215 9.59 9.03 -18.46
N GLY A 216 9.77 7.73 -18.71
CA GLY A 216 10.87 7.20 -19.52
C GLY A 216 12.21 7.10 -18.77
N ASP A 217 12.26 7.41 -17.47
CA ASP A 217 13.48 7.41 -16.64
C ASP A 217 13.98 6.02 -16.21
N THR A 218 13.57 4.99 -16.95
CA THR A 218 14.12 3.65 -16.85
C THR A 218 15.63 3.67 -17.06
N GLY A 219 16.36 2.83 -16.33
CA GLY A 219 17.81 2.77 -16.38
C GLY A 219 18.52 3.82 -15.51
N GLN A 220 17.80 4.65 -14.77
CA GLN A 220 18.38 5.62 -13.82
C GLN A 220 18.10 5.22 -12.37
N TRP A 221 18.90 5.72 -11.43
CA TRP A 221 18.72 5.48 -10.00
C TRP A 221 17.83 6.55 -9.39
N HIS A 222 16.76 6.12 -8.72
CA HIS A 222 15.79 6.99 -8.07
C HIS A 222 15.77 6.73 -6.56
N SER A 223 16.12 7.74 -5.76
CA SER A 223 16.22 7.66 -4.29
C SER A 223 14.88 7.80 -3.58
N PHE A 224 14.62 7.04 -2.54
CA PHE A 224 13.38 7.11 -1.77
C PHE A 224 13.69 7.48 -0.32
N ASP A 225 12.73 8.14 0.31
CA ASP A 225 12.69 8.40 1.76
C ASP A 225 14.01 8.93 2.33
N GLY A 226 14.40 10.13 1.89
CA GLY A 226 15.64 10.80 2.32
C GLY A 226 16.91 10.10 1.85
N GLY A 227 16.80 9.19 0.87
CA GLY A 227 17.92 8.39 0.37
C GLY A 227 18.20 7.14 1.19
N ALA A 228 17.25 6.67 1.99
CA ALA A 228 17.38 5.42 2.75
C ALA A 228 17.46 4.17 1.86
N TRP A 229 16.89 4.25 0.66
CA TRP A 229 17.02 3.25 -0.39
C TRP A 229 16.83 3.90 -1.76
N LYS A 230 17.12 3.17 -2.84
CA LYS A 230 16.89 3.63 -4.21
C LYS A 230 16.58 2.45 -5.13
N ILE A 231 15.87 2.75 -6.21
CA ILE A 231 15.44 1.78 -7.21
C ILE A 231 15.90 2.22 -8.61
N LYS A 232 16.22 1.24 -9.46
CA LYS A 232 16.49 1.44 -10.88
C LYS A 232 15.67 0.43 -11.68
N LEU A 233 14.64 0.94 -12.37
CA LEU A 233 13.74 0.13 -13.19
C LEU A 233 14.35 -0.13 -14.57
N PHE A 234 14.11 -1.32 -15.12
CA PHE A 234 14.51 -1.67 -16.47
C PHE A 234 13.28 -2.05 -17.30
N LYS A 235 13.30 -1.73 -18.60
CA LYS A 235 12.21 -1.99 -19.53
C LYS A 235 11.79 -3.47 -19.62
N LYS A 236 12.70 -4.40 -19.32
CA LYS A 236 12.42 -5.84 -19.25
C LYS A 236 11.61 -6.28 -18.01
N GLY A 237 11.18 -5.33 -17.18
CA GLY A 237 10.40 -5.58 -15.97
C GLY A 237 11.20 -5.95 -14.73
N THR A 238 12.54 -5.95 -14.77
CA THR A 238 13.38 -6.12 -13.57
C THR A 238 13.65 -4.79 -12.90
N ALA A 239 13.87 -4.79 -11.58
CA ALA A 239 14.34 -3.61 -10.86
C ALA A 239 15.55 -3.94 -9.99
N HIS A 240 16.54 -3.06 -9.98
CA HIS A 240 17.62 -3.12 -9.01
C HIS A 240 17.27 -2.24 -7.82
N ILE A 241 17.49 -2.74 -6.61
CA ILE A 241 17.30 -2.01 -5.36
C ILE A 241 18.64 -1.88 -4.67
N GLU A 242 18.97 -0.68 -4.21
CA GLU A 242 20.07 -0.45 -3.27
C GLU A 242 19.53 0.09 -1.95
N ILE A 243 19.93 -0.52 -0.84
CA ILE A 243 19.51 -0.14 0.50
C ILE A 243 20.70 0.49 1.22
N HIS A 244 20.48 1.61 1.89
CA HIS A 244 21.51 2.24 2.69
C HIS A 244 22.01 1.28 3.77
N SER A 245 23.32 1.23 3.97
CA SER A 245 23.99 0.25 4.82
C SER A 245 23.48 0.21 6.27
N SER A 246 23.03 1.36 6.81
CA SER A 246 22.41 1.43 8.14
C SER A 246 21.04 0.75 8.22
N MET A 247 20.27 0.78 7.14
CA MET A 247 18.97 0.12 7.03
C MET A 247 19.15 -1.38 6.73
N ALA A 248 20.08 -1.74 5.84
CA ALA A 248 20.43 -3.13 5.57
C ALA A 248 20.90 -3.86 6.84
N TYR A 249 21.70 -3.20 7.67
CA TYR A 249 22.09 -3.72 9.00
C TYR A 249 20.87 -4.04 9.87
N ARG A 250 19.92 -3.10 9.98
CA ARG A 250 18.70 -3.29 10.79
C ARG A 250 17.79 -4.39 10.25
N LEU A 251 17.60 -4.47 8.94
CA LEU A 251 16.89 -5.57 8.27
C LEU A 251 17.53 -6.91 8.62
N ASN A 252 18.86 -7.00 8.57
CA ASN A 252 19.59 -8.22 8.94
C ASN A 252 19.48 -8.59 10.42
N GLN A 253 19.33 -7.63 11.34
CA GLN A 253 19.03 -7.95 12.76
C GLN A 253 17.70 -8.66 12.90
N VAL A 254 16.67 -8.18 12.19
CA VAL A 254 15.34 -8.78 12.20
C VAL A 254 15.38 -10.16 11.55
N LEU A 255 16.03 -10.30 10.39
CA LEU A 255 16.16 -11.60 9.74
C LEU A 255 16.94 -12.61 10.59
N ALA A 256 17.97 -12.14 11.31
CA ALA A 256 18.76 -12.98 12.21
C ALA A 256 18.00 -13.41 13.48
N SER A 257 16.94 -12.72 13.89
CA SER A 257 16.10 -13.20 14.99
C SER A 257 15.27 -14.42 14.60
N MET A 258 14.89 -14.53 13.32
CA MET A 258 14.20 -15.69 12.75
C MET A 258 15.16 -16.82 12.37
N TYR A 259 16.33 -16.48 11.81
CA TYR A 259 17.31 -17.45 11.30
C TYR A 259 18.73 -17.18 11.85
N PRO A 260 18.99 -17.36 13.16
CA PRO A 260 20.26 -16.98 13.78
C PRO A 260 21.51 -17.62 13.17
N MET A 261 21.40 -18.87 12.71
CA MET A 261 22.52 -19.65 12.15
C MET A 261 22.73 -19.38 10.65
N ALA A 262 21.74 -18.87 9.94
CA ALA A 262 21.81 -18.62 8.50
C ALA A 262 22.47 -17.28 8.16
N ILE A 263 22.40 -16.30 9.07
CA ILE A 263 22.98 -14.97 8.87
C ILE A 263 24.40 -14.92 9.43
N PRO A 264 25.44 -14.64 8.62
CA PRO A 264 26.81 -14.48 9.10
C PRO A 264 26.99 -13.32 10.09
N ALA A 265 27.94 -13.46 11.03
CA ALA A 265 28.22 -12.44 12.05
C ALA A 265 28.53 -11.04 11.47
N LYS A 266 29.18 -10.97 10.29
CA LYS A 266 29.49 -9.70 9.60
C LYS A 266 28.25 -8.85 9.29
N PHE A 267 27.08 -9.47 9.11
CA PHE A 267 25.81 -8.78 8.88
C PHE A 267 25.06 -8.47 10.17
N LYS A 268 25.49 -9.06 11.30
CA LYS A 268 24.93 -8.81 12.63
C LYS A 268 25.66 -7.70 13.40
N THR A 269 26.79 -7.23 12.92
CA THR A 269 27.59 -6.18 13.57
C THR A 269 27.30 -4.83 12.93
N GLN A 270 27.06 -3.81 13.75
CA GLN A 270 26.85 -2.45 13.25
C GLN A 270 28.13 -1.96 12.54
N PRO A 271 28.05 -1.47 11.29
CA PRO A 271 29.21 -0.90 10.62
C PRO A 271 29.76 0.30 11.39
N LYS A 272 31.08 0.35 11.63
CA LYS A 272 31.73 1.46 12.34
C LYS A 272 31.67 2.79 11.58
N ARG A 273 31.56 2.73 10.24
CA ARG A 273 31.39 3.88 9.33
C ARG A 273 30.55 3.45 8.14
N PHE A 274 29.64 4.31 7.72
CA PHE A 274 28.94 4.18 6.44
C PHE A 274 29.72 4.97 5.39
N LYS A 275 30.02 4.36 4.23
CA LYS A 275 30.70 5.03 3.10
C LYS A 275 29.72 5.81 2.20
N GLU A 276 28.43 5.79 2.55
CA GLU A 276 27.32 6.33 1.77
C GLU A 276 26.93 7.71 2.29
N HIS A 277 26.06 8.42 1.55
CA HIS A 277 25.51 9.70 1.96
C HIS A 277 24.69 9.56 3.25
N GLU A 278 24.56 10.67 3.99
CA GLU A 278 23.70 10.69 5.17
C GLU A 278 22.22 10.67 4.76
N ILE A 279 21.41 9.85 5.45
CA ILE A 279 19.96 9.77 5.20
C ILE A 279 19.31 11.04 5.78
N LYS A 280 18.55 11.76 4.95
CA LYS A 280 17.73 12.87 5.44
C LYS A 280 16.60 12.33 6.32
N MET A 281 16.52 12.80 7.56
CA MET A 281 15.52 12.37 8.53
C MET A 281 14.34 13.34 8.67
N ASP A 282 14.56 14.63 8.39
CA ASP A 282 13.51 15.65 8.37
C ASP A 282 12.72 15.55 7.06
N LEU A 283 11.79 14.61 7.04
CA LEU A 283 10.97 14.27 5.88
C LEU A 283 9.51 14.64 6.15
N LEU A 284 8.83 15.07 5.09
CA LEU A 284 7.40 15.36 5.15
C LEU A 284 6.60 14.12 5.59
N PRO A 285 5.51 14.30 6.35
CA PRO A 285 4.56 13.23 6.67
C PRO A 285 3.99 12.60 5.40
N PHE A 286 3.75 11.29 5.41
CA PHE A 286 3.10 10.58 4.31
C PHE A 286 1.70 11.12 4.03
N ALA A 287 0.96 11.60 5.03
CA ALA A 287 -0.33 12.27 4.79
C ALA A 287 -0.20 13.49 3.85
N VAL A 288 0.88 14.28 4.00
CA VAL A 288 1.18 15.43 3.14
C VAL A 288 1.61 14.96 1.76
N LEU A 289 2.49 13.95 1.69
CA LEU A 289 2.95 13.39 0.41
C LEU A 289 1.81 12.76 -0.40
N ASP A 290 0.90 12.07 0.28
CA ASP A 290 -0.28 11.47 -0.32
C ASP A 290 -1.22 12.57 -0.81
N GLU A 291 -1.49 13.62 -0.04
CA GLU A 291 -2.28 14.77 -0.52
C GLU A 291 -1.63 15.43 -1.75
N ILE A 292 -0.30 15.64 -1.72
CA ILE A 292 0.47 16.15 -2.87
C ILE A 292 0.37 15.20 -4.07
N GLY A 293 0.19 13.89 -3.89
CA GLY A 293 0.07 12.94 -4.99
C GLY A 293 -1.26 12.98 -5.75
N HIS A 294 -2.28 13.66 -5.23
CA HIS A 294 -3.65 13.65 -5.80
C HIS A 294 -3.99 14.95 -6.53
N PHE A 295 -3.18 15.35 -7.52
CA PHE A 295 -3.48 16.47 -8.42
C PHE A 295 -3.72 16.03 -9.86
N ARG A 296 -4.35 16.93 -10.61
CA ARG A 296 -4.39 16.98 -12.06
C ARG A 296 -3.51 18.14 -12.54
N GLU A 297 -2.80 17.92 -13.64
CA GLU A 297 -2.05 18.96 -14.36
C GLU A 297 -3.00 19.78 -15.25
N ASN A 298 -2.78 21.10 -15.29
CA ASN A 298 -3.45 22.04 -16.19
C ASN A 298 -2.40 22.77 -17.03
N GLY A 299 -1.78 22.04 -17.96
CA GLY A 299 -0.55 22.52 -18.61
C GLY A 299 0.66 22.28 -17.72
N ASP A 300 1.77 22.96 -18.02
CA ASP A 300 3.07 22.65 -17.40
C ASP A 300 3.25 23.30 -16.02
N ASP A 301 2.64 24.47 -15.81
CA ASP A 301 2.92 25.37 -14.70
C ASP A 301 1.80 25.42 -13.65
N SER A 302 0.75 24.62 -13.82
CA SER A 302 -0.47 24.73 -13.04
C SER A 302 -1.03 23.36 -12.66
N ILE A 303 -1.54 23.24 -11.43
CA ILE A 303 -2.16 22.01 -10.92
C ILE A 303 -3.48 22.31 -10.22
N THR A 304 -4.37 21.31 -10.19
CA THR A 304 -5.60 21.30 -9.39
C THR A 304 -5.63 20.05 -8.54
N PHE A 305 -5.84 20.19 -7.23
CA PHE A 305 -6.15 19.02 -6.39
C PHE A 305 -7.59 18.57 -6.60
N TYR A 306 -7.82 17.26 -6.59
CA TYR A 306 -9.16 16.68 -6.67
C TYR A 306 -10.01 16.98 -5.42
N SER A 307 -9.35 17.26 -4.29
CA SER A 307 -10.00 17.78 -3.10
C SER A 307 -10.42 19.24 -3.30
N THR A 308 -11.53 19.64 -2.67
CA THR A 308 -12.00 21.04 -2.66
C THR A 308 -11.12 21.96 -1.82
N THR A 309 -10.32 21.41 -0.90
CA THR A 309 -9.40 22.15 -0.03
C THR A 309 -8.09 21.41 0.13
N THR A 310 -7.02 22.16 0.41
CA THR A 310 -5.67 21.63 0.65
C THR A 310 -5.30 21.85 2.11
N SER A 311 -4.64 20.89 2.76
CA SER A 311 -4.21 21.05 4.15
C SER A 311 -3.16 22.16 4.30
N LYS A 312 -3.14 22.85 5.44
CA LYS A 312 -2.17 23.94 5.71
C LYS A 312 -0.71 23.50 5.54
N GLN A 313 -0.40 22.23 5.82
CA GLN A 313 0.94 21.68 5.64
C GLN A 313 1.28 21.56 4.16
N THR A 314 0.37 21.01 3.35
CA THR A 314 0.54 20.93 1.90
C THR A 314 0.61 22.33 1.27
N GLU A 315 -0.24 23.28 1.67
CA GLU A 315 -0.13 24.67 1.21
C GLU A 315 1.25 25.29 1.51
N SER A 316 1.80 25.00 2.70
CA SER A 316 3.12 25.47 3.09
C SER A 316 4.21 24.88 2.21
N VAL A 317 4.10 23.61 1.83
CA VAL A 317 5.01 22.94 0.88
C VAL A 317 4.92 23.59 -0.50
N LEU A 318 3.71 23.79 -1.02
CA LEU A 318 3.49 24.39 -2.35
C LEU A 318 4.05 25.81 -2.40
N ARG A 319 3.81 26.63 -1.37
CA ARG A 319 4.41 27.98 -1.26
C ARG A 319 5.93 27.94 -1.13
N TYR A 320 6.48 26.95 -0.42
CA TYR A 320 7.92 26.79 -0.26
C TYR A 320 8.62 26.59 -1.63
N ILE A 321 7.98 25.83 -2.51
CA ILE A 321 8.44 25.63 -3.90
C ILE A 321 7.89 26.70 -4.86
N GLY A 322 7.52 27.89 -4.38
CA GLY A 322 7.16 29.01 -5.25
C GLY A 322 5.77 28.92 -5.89
N GLY A 323 4.89 28.07 -5.37
CA GLY A 323 3.50 28.00 -5.79
C GLY A 323 2.64 29.13 -5.23
N GLU A 324 1.76 29.65 -6.06
CA GLU A 324 0.76 30.64 -5.69
C GLU A 324 -0.64 30.03 -5.81
N ASN A 325 -1.45 30.17 -4.76
CA ASN A 325 -2.85 29.74 -4.80
C ASN A 325 -3.66 30.78 -5.58
N THR A 326 -4.26 30.36 -6.69
CA THR A 326 -5.07 31.25 -7.53
C THR A 326 -6.51 31.26 -7.06
N TRP A 327 -7.12 30.09 -6.93
CA TRP A 327 -8.48 29.94 -6.40
C TRP A 327 -8.77 28.50 -5.97
N GLY A 328 -9.31 28.31 -4.76
CA GLY A 328 -9.69 27.00 -4.25
C GLY A 328 -8.49 26.05 -4.16
N SER A 329 -8.59 24.91 -4.84
CA SER A 329 -7.53 23.90 -4.92
C SER A 329 -6.57 24.07 -6.11
N ASN A 330 -6.62 25.22 -6.79
CA ASN A 330 -5.76 25.54 -7.93
C ASN A 330 -4.49 26.27 -7.51
N TRP A 331 -3.37 25.81 -8.05
CA TRP A 331 -2.04 26.37 -7.79
C TRP A 331 -1.28 26.58 -9.09
N THR A 332 -0.58 27.70 -9.19
CA THR A 332 0.26 28.07 -10.33
C THR A 332 1.70 28.27 -9.89
N PHE A 333 2.64 27.98 -10.78
CA PHE A 333 4.08 28.03 -10.56
C PHE A 333 4.75 28.81 -11.69
N GLY A 334 5.93 29.37 -11.46
CA GLY A 334 6.70 30.04 -12.52
C GLY A 334 7.45 29.08 -13.45
N TYR A 335 7.22 27.77 -13.36
CA TYR A 335 8.00 26.74 -14.04
C TYR A 335 7.25 25.39 -14.08
N PRO A 336 7.70 24.42 -14.90
CA PRO A 336 7.17 23.05 -14.92
C PRO A 336 7.33 22.33 -13.57
N VAL A 337 6.25 22.19 -12.81
CA VAL A 337 6.31 21.78 -11.39
C VAL A 337 6.27 20.26 -11.17
N LYS A 338 5.76 19.51 -12.16
CA LYS A 338 5.44 18.09 -12.04
C LYS A 338 6.60 17.25 -11.51
N ASP A 339 7.76 17.34 -12.13
CA ASP A 339 8.94 16.54 -11.73
C ASP A 339 9.42 16.88 -10.32
N ILE A 340 9.31 18.15 -9.92
CA ILE A 340 9.64 18.58 -8.56
C ILE A 340 8.67 17.98 -7.54
N LEU A 341 7.37 17.96 -7.82
CA LEU A 341 6.39 17.33 -6.94
C LEU A 341 6.62 15.83 -6.84
N GLN A 342 6.93 15.16 -7.95
CA GLN A 342 7.21 13.73 -7.97
C GLN A 342 8.49 13.38 -7.21
N ASP A 343 9.52 14.21 -7.30
CA ASP A 343 10.73 14.10 -6.48
C ASP A 343 10.44 14.28 -4.99
N ILE A 344 9.56 15.23 -4.62
CA ILE A 344 9.13 15.44 -3.24
C ILE A 344 8.32 14.24 -2.73
N ILE A 345 7.35 13.73 -3.49
CA ILE A 345 6.55 12.54 -3.14
C ILE A 345 7.45 11.32 -2.92
N ARG A 346 8.43 11.13 -3.79
CA ARG A 346 9.35 9.98 -3.75
C ARG A 346 10.37 10.07 -2.61
N THR A 347 11.03 11.21 -2.47
CA THR A 347 12.09 11.39 -1.46
C THR A 347 11.54 11.76 -0.09
N GLY A 348 10.34 12.32 -0.01
CA GLY A 348 9.80 12.95 1.20
C GLY A 348 10.55 14.21 1.63
N SER A 349 11.56 14.66 0.88
CA SER A 349 12.38 15.82 1.22
C SER A 349 11.95 17.01 0.38
N LEU A 350 11.93 18.19 0.99
CA LEU A 350 11.94 19.43 0.23
C LEU A 350 13.30 19.57 -0.45
N LEU A 351 13.31 19.87 -1.74
CA LEU A 351 14.53 20.22 -2.44
C LEU A 351 15.10 21.49 -1.81
N GLU A 352 16.40 21.51 -1.52
CA GLU A 352 17.08 22.77 -1.17
C GLU A 352 16.82 23.73 -2.31
N LYS A 353 16.23 24.91 -2.01
CA LYS A 353 15.86 25.92 -3.01
C LYS A 353 16.96 26.04 -4.05
N LYS A 354 16.77 25.42 -5.21
CA LYS A 354 17.46 25.88 -6.41
C LYS A 354 16.81 27.21 -6.68
N THR A 355 17.54 28.28 -6.40
CA THR A 355 17.23 29.61 -6.89
C THR A 355 17.16 29.50 -8.40
N HIS A 356 15.96 29.22 -8.92
CA HIS A 356 15.63 29.46 -10.32
C HIS A 356 15.51 30.98 -10.43
N GLN A 357 16.66 31.63 -10.67
CA GLN A 357 16.76 33.02 -11.06
C GLN A 357 16.69 33.14 -12.57
#